data_AF-A0A1G2S6T3-F1
#
_entry.id   AF-A0A1G2S6T3-F1
#
_cell.length_a   1.000
_cell.length_b   1.000
_cell.length_c   1.000
_cell.angle_alpha   90.00
_cell.angle_beta   90.00
_cell.angle_gamma   90.00
#
_symmetry.space_group_name_H-M   'P 1'
#
loop_
_entity.id
_entity.type
_entity.pdbx_description
1 polymer ?
#
loop_
_entity_poly.entity_id
_entity_poly.type
_entity_poly.pdbx_seq_one_letter_code
_entity_poly.pdbx_strand_id
1 'polypeptide(L)'
;MDNIQFSDQGSSLGDSDLPRPKASTGVRWIMKLSGGAIRDERQANYVLLGLALVFFIATIFVIKSNFSSPSASSTVQYKEDLSPAARAKLPPEVYNALPSRADN
;
A
#
# COMPACT_ATOMS: atom_id res chain seq x y z
N MET A 1 -17.82 11.83 -77.41
CA MET A 1 -16.51 11.84 -76.70
C MET A 1 -16.84 12.40 -75.33
N ASP A 2 -17.19 11.51 -74.40
CA ASP A 2 -17.69 11.91 -73.09
C ASP A 2 -16.49 12.18 -72.20
N ASN A 3 -16.44 13.38 -71.64
CA ASN A 3 -15.36 13.84 -70.81
C ASN A 3 -15.52 13.23 -69.41
N ILE A 4 -14.77 12.16 -69.13
CA ILE A 4 -14.76 11.50 -67.82
C ILE A 4 -14.04 12.44 -66.85
N GLN A 5 -14.80 13.19 -66.06
CA GLN A 5 -14.28 13.90 -64.89
C GLN A 5 -14.08 12.90 -63.77
N PHE A 6 -12.83 12.54 -63.51
CA PHE A 6 -12.44 11.90 -62.25
C PHE A 6 -12.60 12.95 -61.16
N SER A 7 -13.69 12.87 -60.41
CA SER A 7 -13.75 13.52 -59.12
C SER A 7 -12.68 12.89 -58.25
N ASP A 8 -11.74 13.71 -57.78
CA ASP A 8 -10.86 13.36 -56.68
C ASP A 8 -11.74 13.08 -55.45
N GLN A 9 -12.28 11.86 -55.38
CA GLN A 9 -12.59 11.21 -54.11
C GLN A 9 -11.25 10.86 -53.44
N GLY A 10 -10.49 11.90 -53.12
CA GLY A 10 -9.53 11.86 -52.04
C GLY A 10 -10.34 11.55 -50.79
N SER A 11 -10.38 10.26 -50.46
CA SER A 11 -10.28 9.70 -49.11
C SER A 11 -10.21 10.73 -47.98
N SER A 12 -11.30 11.46 -47.76
CA SER A 12 -11.62 12.09 -46.49
C SER A 12 -12.44 11.07 -45.70
N LEU A 13 -11.83 9.92 -45.40
CA LEU A 13 -12.25 9.11 -44.27
C LEU A 13 -12.01 9.99 -43.04
N GLY A 14 -13.06 10.69 -42.62
CA GLY A 14 -13.07 11.45 -41.39
C GLY A 14 -12.69 10.51 -40.26
N ASP A 15 -11.49 10.71 -39.73
CA ASP A 15 -10.89 10.06 -38.57
C ASP A 15 -11.61 10.47 -37.26
N SER A 16 -12.95 10.46 -37.29
CA SER A 16 -13.82 10.95 -36.22
C SER A 16 -14.64 9.86 -35.53
N ASP A 17 -14.54 8.60 -35.97
CA ASP A 17 -15.30 7.47 -35.42
C ASP A 17 -14.45 6.43 -34.65
N LEU A 18 -13.20 6.76 -34.31
CA LEU A 18 -12.48 5.99 -33.31
C LEU A 18 -13.06 6.32 -31.93
N PRO A 19 -13.54 5.34 -31.14
CA PRO A 19 -13.97 5.60 -29.78
C PRO A 19 -12.76 6.11 -29.00
N ARG A 20 -12.70 7.42 -28.76
CA ARG A 20 -11.73 8.01 -27.83
C ARG A 20 -11.81 7.20 -26.53
N PRO A 21 -10.69 6.71 -25.99
CA PRO A 21 -10.71 5.94 -24.76
C PRO A 21 -11.44 6.77 -23.71
N LYS A 22 -12.64 6.32 -23.30
CA LYS A 22 -13.44 7.01 -22.30
C LYS A 22 -12.57 7.10 -21.05
N ALA A 23 -12.14 8.31 -20.71
CA ALA A 23 -11.42 8.58 -19.48
C ALA A 23 -12.13 7.87 -18.32
N SER A 24 -11.40 7.09 -17.54
CA SER A 24 -11.99 6.33 -16.45
C SER A 24 -12.67 7.30 -15.47
N THR A 25 -13.80 6.88 -14.91
CA THR A 25 -14.57 7.73 -13.98
C THR A 25 -13.69 8.30 -12.87
N GLY A 26 -12.72 7.52 -12.37
CA GLY A 26 -11.72 7.95 -11.39
C GLY A 26 -10.83 9.10 -11.85
N VAL A 27 -10.31 9.06 -13.08
CA VAL A 27 -9.51 10.16 -13.66
C VAL A 27 -10.32 11.44 -13.74
N ARG A 28 -11.59 11.36 -14.11
CA ARG A 28 -12.49 12.52 -14.17
C ARG A 28 -12.76 13.13 -12.79
N TRP A 29 -12.85 12.31 -11.74
CA TRP A 29 -12.96 12.80 -10.36
C TRP A 29 -11.70 13.51 -9.91
N ILE A 30 -10.51 12.95 -10.19
CA ILE A 30 -9.22 13.55 -9.84
C ILE A 30 -9.05 14.90 -10.55
N MET A 31 -9.40 14.95 -11.84
CA MET A 31 -9.35 16.18 -12.64
C MET A 31 -10.26 17.27 -12.04
N LYS A 32 -11.49 16.91 -11.65
CA LYS A 32 -12.43 17.81 -10.97
C LYS A 32 -11.93 18.29 -9.61
N LEU A 33 -11.39 17.39 -8.79
CA LEU A 33 -10.89 17.73 -7.45
C LEU A 33 -9.65 18.62 -7.51
N SER A 34 -8.85 18.50 -8.57
CA SER A 34 -7.62 19.29 -8.74
C SER A 34 -7.84 20.78 -9.03
N GLY A 35 -9.09 21.24 -9.19
CA GLY A 35 -9.41 22.66 -9.40
C GLY A 35 -8.79 23.28 -10.67
N GLY A 36 -8.37 22.45 -11.63
CA GLY A 36 -7.67 22.88 -12.85
C GLY A 36 -6.15 22.72 -12.82
N ALA A 37 -5.57 22.23 -11.73
CA ALA A 37 -4.13 21.96 -11.63
C ALA A 37 -3.67 20.73 -12.46
N ILE A 38 -4.57 19.76 -12.69
CA ILE A 38 -4.31 18.59 -13.52
C ILE A 38 -5.20 18.68 -14.74
N ARG A 39 -4.63 19.10 -15.87
CA ARG A 39 -5.34 19.32 -17.13
C ARG A 39 -5.28 18.14 -18.10
N ASP A 40 -4.36 17.20 -17.87
CA ASP A 40 -4.15 16.06 -18.74
C ASP A 40 -4.43 14.73 -18.05
N GLU A 41 -5.13 13.84 -18.76
CA GLU A 41 -5.48 12.49 -18.28
C GLU A 41 -4.23 11.66 -17.95
N ARG A 42 -3.14 11.86 -18.71
CA ARG A 42 -1.85 11.21 -18.43
C ARG A 42 -1.30 11.64 -17.08
N GLN A 43 -1.38 12.93 -16.76
CA GLN A 43 -0.91 13.47 -15.49
C GLN A 43 -1.74 12.94 -14.32
N ALA A 44 -3.08 12.88 -14.48
CA ALA A 44 -3.96 12.31 -13.47
C ALA A 44 -3.64 10.83 -13.20
N ASN A 45 -3.35 10.04 -14.24
CA ASN A 45 -2.97 8.65 -14.08
C ASN A 45 -1.63 8.49 -13.33
N TYR A 46 -0.63 9.35 -13.60
CA TYR A 46 0.62 9.36 -12.85
C TYR A 46 0.44 9.78 -11.39
N VAL A 47 -0.42 10.78 -11.13
CA VAL A 47 -0.76 11.18 -9.75
C VAL A 47 -1.43 10.04 -9.00
N LEU A 48 -2.38 9.35 -9.63
CA LEU A 48 -3.05 8.19 -9.05
C LEU A 48 -2.07 7.07 -8.74
N LEU A 49 -1.15 6.78 -9.68
CA LEU A 49 -0.14 5.75 -9.50
C LEU A 49 0.86 6.11 -8.39
N GLY A 50 1.29 7.38 -8.32
CA GLY A 50 2.16 7.88 -7.25
C GLY A 50 1.48 7.80 -5.88
N LEU A 51 0.20 8.19 -5.79
CA LEU A 51 -0.58 8.08 -4.56
C LEU A 51 -0.72 6.63 -4.11
N ALA A 52 -1.05 5.72 -5.04
CA ALA A 52 -1.16 4.30 -4.76
C ALA A 52 0.17 3.72 -4.24
N LEU A 53 1.30 4.09 -4.84
CA LEU A 53 2.62 3.66 -4.41
C LEU A 53 2.97 4.14 -2.99
N VAL A 54 2.65 5.39 -2.67
CA VAL A 54 2.86 5.95 -1.31
C VAL A 54 2.07 5.16 -0.27
N PHE A 55 0.78 4.92 -0.50
CA PHE A 55 -0.04 4.13 0.41
C PHE A 55 0.41 2.67 0.53
N PHE A 56 0.90 2.09 -0.56
CA PHE A 56 1.43 0.73 -0.55
C PHE A 56 2.68 0.62 0.34
N ILE A 57 3.62 1.55 0.21
CA ILE A 57 4.82 1.61 1.06
C ILE A 57 4.44 1.85 2.52
N ALA A 58 3.53 2.80 2.78
CA ALA A 58 3.04 3.08 4.13
C ALA A 58 2.41 1.82 4.77
N THR A 59 1.63 1.07 4.01
CA THR A 59 1.02 -0.19 4.47
C THR A 59 2.09 -1.22 4.84
N ILE A 60 3.13 -1.40 4.02
CA ILE A 60 4.24 -2.30 4.34
C ILE A 60 4.94 -1.87 5.63
N PHE A 61 5.19 -0.57 5.80
CA PHE A 61 5.83 -0.03 6.99
C PHE A 61 4.99 -0.27 8.25
N VAL A 62 3.68 0.01 8.18
CA VAL A 62 2.73 -0.24 9.27
C VAL A 62 2.70 -1.73 9.63
N ILE A 63 2.61 -2.62 8.63
CA ILE A 63 2.62 -4.07 8.88
C ILE A 63 3.93 -4.47 9.56
N LYS A 64 5.10 -4.07 9.05
CA LYS A 64 6.39 -4.38 9.68
C LYS A 64 6.49 -3.85 11.11
N SER A 65 5.97 -2.65 11.38
CA SER A 65 6.00 -2.07 12.73
C SER A 65 5.08 -2.77 13.72
N ASN A 66 3.90 -3.25 13.28
CA ASN A 66 2.92 -3.90 14.16
C ASN A 66 3.12 -5.41 14.28
N PHE A 67 3.67 -6.06 13.25
CA PHE A 67 3.99 -7.50 13.27
C PHE A 67 5.40 -7.82 13.76
N SER A 68 6.24 -6.81 13.98
CA SER A 68 7.46 -6.99 14.78
C SER A 68 7.06 -6.99 16.26
N SER A 69 6.29 -8.00 16.69
CA SER A 69 6.27 -8.36 18.09
C SER A 69 7.73 -8.56 18.51
N PRO A 70 8.24 -7.87 19.55
CA PRO A 70 9.43 -8.39 20.19
C PRO A 70 9.04 -9.82 20.57
N SER A 71 9.80 -10.80 20.07
CA SER A 71 9.74 -12.15 20.59
C SER A 71 10.05 -12.03 22.08
N ALA A 72 9.01 -11.81 22.88
CA ALA A 72 8.97 -12.24 24.25
C ALA A 72 9.02 -13.74 24.11
N SER A 73 10.25 -14.25 24.04
CA SER A 73 10.57 -15.65 24.24
C SER A 73 9.69 -16.09 25.40
N SER A 74 8.65 -16.87 25.08
CA SER A 74 7.74 -17.45 26.05
C SER A 74 8.43 -18.59 26.82
N THR A 75 9.76 -18.51 26.96
CA THR A 75 10.53 -19.38 27.81
C THR A 75 10.12 -19.03 29.23
N VAL A 76 9.21 -19.84 29.74
CA VAL A 76 8.80 -19.86 31.14
C VAL A 76 10.08 -19.79 31.97
N GLN A 77 10.27 -18.67 32.67
CA GLN A 77 11.42 -18.46 33.52
C GLN A 77 11.16 -19.12 34.87
N TYR A 78 11.87 -20.21 35.15
CA TYR A 78 11.71 -20.94 36.40
C TYR A 78 12.56 -20.34 37.52
N LYS A 79 12.17 -20.62 38.78
CA LYS A 79 12.92 -20.16 39.97
C LYS A 79 14.39 -20.61 39.94
N GLU A 80 14.64 -21.79 39.39
CA GLU A 80 15.97 -22.41 39.33
C GLU A 80 16.89 -21.71 38.33
N ASP A 81 16.35 -21.14 37.25
CA ASP A 81 17.10 -20.50 36.17
C ASP A 81 17.62 -19.10 36.54
N LEU A 82 17.14 -18.53 37.65
CA LEU A 82 17.58 -17.24 38.16
C LEU A 82 18.92 -17.36 38.89
N SER A 83 19.89 -16.51 38.52
CA SER A 83 21.14 -16.37 39.26
C SER A 83 20.91 -15.82 40.68
N PRO A 84 21.79 -16.11 41.66
CA PRO A 84 21.61 -15.62 43.03
C PRO A 84 21.49 -14.09 43.13
N ALA A 85 22.20 -13.37 42.26
CA ALA A 85 22.14 -11.91 42.18
C ALA A 85 20.81 -11.39 41.62
N ALA A 86 20.16 -12.12 40.71
CA ALA A 86 18.84 -11.77 40.19
C ALA A 86 17.74 -12.07 41.22
N ARG A 87 17.85 -13.19 41.95
CA ARG A 87 16.93 -13.55 43.05
C ARG A 87 16.91 -12.49 44.14
N ALA A 88 18.07 -11.94 44.52
CA ALA A 88 18.17 -10.90 45.53
C ALA A 88 17.57 -9.55 45.11
N LYS A 89 17.43 -9.30 43.80
CA LYS A 89 16.84 -8.07 43.26
C LYS A 89 15.34 -8.17 43.02
N LEU A 90 14.77 -9.36 43.10
CA LEU A 90 13.35 -9.58 42.88
C LEU A 90 12.56 -9.36 44.17
N PRO A 91 11.42 -8.64 44.11
CA PRO A 91 10.47 -8.61 45.22
C PRO A 91 10.02 -10.04 45.55
N PRO A 92 9.80 -10.37 46.84
CA PRO A 92 9.41 -11.72 47.26
C PRO A 92 8.09 -12.16 46.61
N GLU A 93 7.17 -11.22 46.36
CA GLU A 93 5.90 -11.47 45.66
C GLU A 93 6.12 -11.99 44.24
N VAL A 94 7.03 -11.37 43.49
CA VAL A 94 7.35 -11.77 42.11
C VAL A 94 8.10 -13.09 42.08
N TYR A 95 9.05 -13.29 43.00
CA TYR A 95 9.80 -14.55 43.09
C TYR A 95 8.90 -15.76 43.40
N ASN A 96 7.92 -15.58 44.28
CA ASN A 96 7.00 -16.65 44.65
C ASN A 96 6.00 -16.97 43.53
N ALA A 97 5.65 -16.00 42.69
CA ALA A 97 4.75 -16.16 41.55
C ALA A 97 5.36 -16.91 40.36
N LEU A 98 6.69 -17.07 40.33
CA LEU A 98 7.35 -17.87 39.29
C LEU A 98 7.04 -19.36 39.47
N PRO A 99 6.87 -20.12 38.38
CA PRO A 99 6.73 -21.56 38.46
C PRO A 99 8.05 -22.22 38.91
N SER A 100 7.91 -23.25 39.73
CA SER A 100 9.00 -24.16 40.09
C SER A 100 9.03 -25.30 39.09
N ARG A 101 10.20 -25.71 38.61
CA ARG A 101 10.30 -26.90 37.75
C ARG A 101 9.92 -28.19 38.49
N ALA A 102 9.98 -28.21 39.83
CA ALA A 102 9.68 -29.38 40.64
C ALA A 102 8.17 -29.64 40.86
N ASP A 103 7.30 -28.69 40.50
CA ASP A 103 5.85 -28.77 40.74
C ASP A 103 5.07 -29.27 39.49
N ASN A 104 5.77 -29.54 38.37
CA ASN A 104 5.25 -30.13 37.13
C ASN A 104 5.64 -31.60 37.01
#